data_AF-A0A3D9R0J2-F1
#
_entry.id   AF-A0A3D9R0J2-F1
#
_cell.length_a   1.000
_cell.length_b   1.000
_cell.length_c   1.000
_cell.angle_alpha   90.00
_cell.angle_beta   90.00
_cell.angle_gamma   90.00
#
_symmetry.space_group_name_H-M   'P 1'
#
loop_
_entity.id
_entity.type
_entity.pdbx_description
1 polymer ?
#
loop_
_entity_poly.entity_id
_entity_poly.type
_entity_poly.pdbx_seq_one_letter_code
_entity_poly.pdbx_strand_id
1 'polypeptide(L)'
;MAGAKLFINNTDATLQMILFVRAGEEVYNQADAVLFTLDPQQSREISYGNDSNIFLNGISLFTIYQGCLYSKIQFATERGSSQDNALNTNSVISVVLSNTDYVFEYS
;
A
#
# COMPACT_ATOMS: atom_id res chain seq x y z
N MET A 1 -13.48 -12.34 6.17
CA MET A 1 -13.58 -10.95 6.66
C MET A 1 -12.72 -10.07 5.79
N ALA A 2 -13.12 -8.81 5.59
CA ALA A 2 -12.23 -7.80 5.02
C ALA A 2 -10.93 -7.73 5.85
N GLY A 3 -9.79 -7.61 5.18
CA GLY A 3 -8.51 -7.39 5.84
C GLY A 3 -8.40 -5.96 6.37
N ALA A 4 -7.52 -5.74 7.33
CA ALA A 4 -7.14 -4.40 7.77
C ALA A 4 -5.61 -4.32 7.88
N LYS A 5 -5.06 -3.15 7.55
CA LYS A 5 -3.65 -2.84 7.73
C LYS A 5 -3.48 -1.45 8.31
N LEU A 6 -2.46 -1.30 9.15
CA LEU A 6 -2.05 -0.01 9.68
C LEU A 6 -1.06 0.63 8.70
N PHE A 7 -1.39 1.81 8.21
CA PHE A 7 -0.50 2.62 7.40
C PHE A 7 0.06 3.76 8.23
N ILE A 8 1.37 3.95 8.16
CA ILE A 8 2.08 4.98 8.91
C ILE A 8 2.85 5.85 7.92
N ASN A 9 2.59 7.15 7.93
CA ASN A 9 3.37 8.13 7.20
C ASN A 9 4.40 8.75 8.15
N ASN A 10 5.67 8.37 8.03
CA ASN A 10 6.76 8.97 8.81
C ASN A 10 7.39 10.18 8.11
N THR A 11 6.76 10.70 7.05
CA THR A 11 7.26 11.82 6.26
C THR A 11 6.46 13.09 6.52
N ASP A 12 7.03 14.22 6.09
CA ASP A 12 6.38 15.54 6.20
C ASP A 12 5.44 15.85 5.01
N ALA A 13 5.30 14.92 4.08
CA ALA A 13 4.47 15.05 2.90
C ALA A 13 3.11 14.40 3.11
N THR A 14 2.04 15.00 2.58
CA THR A 14 0.73 14.33 2.48
C THR A 14 0.80 13.26 1.40
N LEU A 15 0.45 12.02 1.73
CA LEU A 15 0.53 10.87 0.83
C LEU A 15 -0.86 10.46 0.36
N GLN A 16 -1.06 10.41 -0.94
CA GLN A 16 -2.23 9.80 -1.56
C GLN A 16 -1.90 8.35 -1.92
N MET A 17 -2.66 7.42 -1.35
CA MET A 17 -2.38 5.99 -1.42
C MET A 17 -3.52 5.26 -2.11
N ILE A 18 -3.16 4.22 -2.87
CA ILE A 18 -4.11 3.29 -3.47
C ILE A 18 -3.66 1.87 -3.15
N LEU A 19 -4.55 1.06 -2.57
CA LEU A 19 -4.36 -0.38 -2.41
C LEU A 19 -5.18 -1.13 -3.45
N PHE A 20 -4.54 -2.04 -4.16
CA PHE A 20 -5.19 -2.86 -5.18
C PHE A 20 -5.52 -4.22 -4.59
N VAL A 21 -6.82 -4.50 -4.45
CA VAL A 21 -7.34 -5.75 -3.89
C VAL A 21 -7.38 -6.82 -4.96
N ARG A 22 -6.91 -8.03 -4.64
CA ARG A 22 -6.92 -9.20 -5.50
C ARG A 22 -8.32 -9.81 -5.60
N ALA A 23 -8.72 -10.23 -6.79
CA ALA A 23 -9.89 -11.08 -7.00
C ALA A 23 -9.49 -12.56 -6.90
N GLY A 24 -9.86 -13.20 -5.79
CA GLY A 24 -9.50 -14.61 -5.52
C GLY A 24 -8.01 -14.81 -5.21
N GLU A 25 -7.45 -15.94 -5.65
CA GLU A 25 -6.06 -16.33 -5.34
C GLU A 25 -5.03 -15.86 -6.39
N GLU A 26 -5.48 -15.61 -7.62
CA GLU A 26 -4.62 -15.32 -8.77
C GLU A 26 -4.17 -13.85 -8.80
N VAL A 27 -2.86 -13.63 -8.89
CA VAL A 27 -2.21 -12.31 -8.71
C VAL A 27 -2.56 -11.31 -9.82
N TYR A 28 -2.93 -11.79 -10.99
CA TYR A 28 -3.32 -10.94 -12.14
C TYR A 28 -4.79 -10.49 -12.08
N ASN A 29 -5.59 -11.05 -11.18
CA ASN A 29 -7.00 -10.70 -11.06
C ASN A 29 -7.17 -9.58 -10.02
N GLN A 30 -7.77 -8.46 -10.42
CA GLN A 30 -8.05 -7.33 -9.55
C GLN A 30 -9.56 -7.25 -9.26
N ALA A 31 -9.91 -7.12 -7.99
CA ALA A 31 -11.29 -6.95 -7.54
C ALA A 31 -11.67 -5.47 -7.37
N ASP A 32 -10.83 -4.73 -6.66
CA ASP A 32 -11.16 -3.41 -6.15
C ASP A 32 -9.91 -2.55 -5.92
N ALA A 33 -10.09 -1.26 -5.70
CA ALA A 33 -9.05 -0.32 -5.33
C ALA A 33 -9.51 0.58 -4.17
N VAL A 34 -8.76 0.55 -3.06
CA VAL A 34 -9.04 1.38 -1.88
C VAL A 34 -8.16 2.61 -1.92
N LEU A 35 -8.77 3.79 -2.06
CA LEU A 35 -8.08 5.08 -2.05
C LEU A 35 -8.17 5.72 -0.67
N PHE A 36 -7.05 6.22 -0.18
CA PHE A 36 -6.99 6.97 1.07
C PHE A 36 -5.84 7.97 1.06
N THR A 37 -5.87 8.87 2.04
CA THR A 37 -4.82 9.86 2.27
C THR A 37 -4.26 9.67 3.66
N LEU A 38 -2.95 9.87 3.77
CA LEU A 38 -2.22 9.98 5.03
C LEU A 38 -1.64 11.39 5.13
N ASP A 39 -2.04 12.12 6.15
CA ASP A 39 -1.44 13.40 6.50
C ASP A 39 0.01 13.20 7.02
N PRO A 40 0.83 14.26 7.05
CA PRO A 40 2.18 14.19 7.61
C PRO A 40 2.18 13.59 9.02
N GLN A 41 3.11 12.67 9.29
CA GLN A 41 3.26 12.02 10.60
C GLN A 41 2.00 11.25 11.08
N GLN A 42 1.06 10.93 10.19
CA GLN A 42 -0.20 10.26 10.54
C GLN A 42 -0.08 8.73 10.47
N SER A 43 -0.73 8.06 11.42
CA SER A 43 -1.04 6.63 11.35
C SER A 43 -2.54 6.41 11.15
N ARG A 44 -2.93 5.53 10.23
CA ARG A 44 -4.32 5.22 9.94
C ARG A 44 -4.51 3.75 9.59
N GLU A 45 -5.50 3.12 10.23
CA GLU A 45 -5.94 1.78 9.84
C GLU A 45 -6.86 1.85 8.63
N ILE A 46 -6.59 1.02 7.63
CA ILE A 46 -7.34 0.94 6.38
C ILE A 46 -7.85 -0.49 6.21
N SER A 47 -9.17 -0.62 6.12
CA SER A 47 -9.82 -1.86 5.74
C SER A 47 -9.81 -2.04 4.22
N TYR A 48 -9.63 -3.26 3.76
CA TYR A 48 -9.60 -3.60 2.35
C TYR A 48 -10.24 -4.97 2.07
N GLY A 49 -10.75 -5.14 0.86
CA GLY A 49 -11.29 -6.40 0.40
C GLY A 49 -12.55 -6.85 1.14
N ASN A 50 -12.82 -8.16 1.09
CA ASN A 50 -14.02 -8.77 1.66
C ASN A 50 -13.77 -10.25 2.02
N ASP A 51 -14.82 -10.99 2.36
CA ASP A 51 -14.73 -12.40 2.74
C ASP A 51 -14.14 -13.33 1.67
N SER A 52 -14.22 -12.96 0.39
CA SER A 52 -13.68 -13.72 -0.73
C SER A 52 -12.37 -13.16 -1.28
N ASN A 53 -12.12 -11.86 -1.09
CA ASN A 53 -10.98 -11.12 -1.63
C ASN A 53 -10.13 -10.59 -0.48
N ILE A 54 -9.31 -11.48 0.08
CA ILE A 54 -8.51 -11.19 1.28
C ILE A 54 -7.07 -10.75 0.98
N PHE A 55 -6.64 -10.85 -0.28
CA PHE A 55 -5.27 -10.57 -0.71
C PHE A 55 -5.15 -9.24 -1.44
N LEU A 56 -3.94 -8.69 -1.45
CA LEU A 56 -3.55 -7.50 -2.20
C LEU A 56 -2.66 -7.88 -3.39
N ASN A 57 -2.84 -7.17 -4.50
CA ASN A 57 -1.97 -7.25 -5.67
C ASN A 57 -0.89 -6.18 -5.66
N GLY A 58 -1.18 -5.02 -5.10
CA GLY A 58 -0.26 -3.90 -5.19
C GLY A 58 -0.64 -2.73 -4.31
N ILE A 59 0.29 -1.76 -4.30
CA ILE A 59 0.17 -0.49 -3.61
C ILE A 59 0.72 0.61 -4.52
N SER A 60 0.07 1.76 -4.52
CA SER A 60 0.57 2.99 -5.15
C SER A 60 0.61 4.12 -4.13
N LEU A 61 1.62 4.97 -4.29
CA LEU A 61 1.82 6.21 -3.56
C LEU A 61 1.97 7.34 -4.56
N PHE A 62 1.31 8.46 -4.28
CA PHE A 62 1.44 9.71 -5.00
C PHE A 62 1.57 10.85 -4.00
N THR A 63 2.47 11.79 -4.25
CA THR A 63 2.60 13.01 -3.45
C THR A 63 3.17 14.17 -4.26
N ILE A 64 2.85 15.39 -3.84
CA ILE A 64 3.44 16.62 -4.38
C ILE A 64 4.16 17.32 -3.23
N TYR A 65 5.43 16.96 -3.10
CA TYR A 65 6.42 17.34 -2.10
C TYR A 65 7.28 18.57 -2.45
N GLN A 66 7.22 19.73 -1.80
CA GLN A 66 8.21 20.83 -2.05
C GLN A 66 8.41 21.21 -3.54
N GLY A 67 7.33 21.21 -4.34
CA GLY A 67 7.40 21.52 -5.77
C GLY A 67 7.82 20.35 -6.69
N CYS A 68 8.06 19.17 -6.12
CA CYS A 68 8.31 17.93 -6.84
C CYS A 68 7.08 17.03 -6.81
N LEU A 69 6.67 16.53 -7.97
CA LEU A 69 5.68 15.46 -8.09
C LEU A 69 6.42 14.12 -8.01
N TYR A 70 5.98 13.25 -7.09
CA TYR A 70 6.52 11.92 -6.92
C TYR A 70 5.40 10.88 -6.97
N SER A 71 5.65 9.77 -7.68
CA SER A 71 4.72 8.65 -7.77
C SER A 71 5.49 7.33 -7.75
N LYS A 72 4.99 6.36 -6.99
CA LYS A 72 5.51 5.00 -6.91
C LYS A 72 4.37 4.00 -7.01
N ILE A 73 4.61 2.92 -7.72
CA ILE A 73 3.66 1.82 -7.88
C ILE A 73 4.40 0.50 -7.78
N GLN A 74 3.87 -0.42 -6.99
CA GLN A 74 4.44 -1.75 -6.81
C GLN A 74 3.33 -2.78 -6.87
N PHE A 75 3.50 -3.76 -7.76
CA PHE A 75 2.61 -4.90 -7.91
C PHE A 75 3.39 -6.19 -7.74
N ALA A 76 2.77 -7.17 -7.10
CA ALA A 76 3.17 -8.55 -7.22
C ALA A 76 2.80 -9.05 -8.62
N THR A 77 3.72 -9.72 -9.29
CA THR A 77 3.48 -10.38 -10.59
C THR A 77 3.35 -11.89 -10.45
N GLU A 78 3.83 -12.44 -9.33
CA GLU A 78 3.84 -13.87 -9.04
C GLU A 78 3.42 -14.11 -7.58
N ARG A 79 2.69 -15.21 -7.36
CA ARG A 79 2.25 -15.62 -6.03
C ARG A 79 3.44 -16.09 -5.21
N GLY A 80 3.54 -15.66 -3.95
CA GLY A 80 4.64 -15.99 -3.06
C GLY A 80 5.94 -15.24 -3.36
N SER A 81 5.92 -14.27 -4.29
CA SER A 81 7.04 -13.34 -4.51
C SER A 81 7.31 -12.51 -3.26
N SER A 82 8.49 -11.89 -3.18
CA SER A 82 8.84 -11.02 -2.05
C SER A 82 7.82 -9.89 -1.85
N GLN A 83 7.34 -9.28 -2.95
CA GLN A 83 6.31 -8.24 -2.90
C GLN A 83 4.94 -8.79 -2.49
N ASP A 84 4.54 -9.97 -3.00
CA ASP A 84 3.29 -10.62 -2.62
C ASP A 84 3.25 -10.93 -1.13
N ASN A 85 4.32 -11.53 -0.60
CA ASN A 85 4.46 -11.82 0.81
C ASN A 85 4.50 -10.52 1.61
N ALA A 86 5.30 -9.53 1.19
CA ALA A 86 5.39 -8.25 1.87
C ALA A 86 4.02 -7.60 2.07
N LEU A 87 3.17 -7.61 1.04
CA LEU A 87 1.82 -7.06 1.10
C LEU A 87 0.86 -7.95 1.92
N ASN A 88 0.97 -9.27 1.86
CA ASN A 88 -0.05 -10.16 2.41
C ASN A 88 0.28 -10.78 3.77
N THR A 89 1.54 -10.76 4.22
CA THR A 89 1.96 -11.32 5.52
C THR A 89 2.21 -10.28 6.60
N ASN A 90 2.38 -9.01 6.23
CA ASN A 90 2.64 -7.93 7.18
C ASN A 90 1.37 -7.14 7.47
N SER A 91 1.25 -6.64 8.69
CA SER A 91 0.04 -5.93 9.14
C SER A 91 0.23 -4.41 9.17
N VAL A 92 1.49 -3.97 9.19
CA VAL A 92 1.88 -2.57 9.22
C VAL A 92 2.69 -2.24 7.97
N ILE A 93 2.36 -1.12 7.34
CA ILE A 93 3.11 -0.56 6.22
C ILE A 93 3.49 0.87 6.57
N SER A 94 4.78 1.10 6.78
CA SER A 94 5.32 2.43 7.07
C SER A 94 5.94 3.02 5.81
N VAL A 95 5.70 4.30 5.58
CA VAL A 95 6.33 5.07 4.51
C VAL A 95 7.40 5.96 5.13
N VAL A 96 8.63 5.78 4.68
CA VAL A 96 9.78 6.60 5.09
C VAL A 96 10.42 7.25 3.86
N LEU A 97 10.96 8.44 4.03
CA LEU A 97 11.76 9.10 3.00
C LEU A 97 13.23 8.71 3.19
N SER A 98 13.78 7.93 2.27
CA SER A 98 15.20 7.57 2.25
C SER A 98 15.89 8.28 1.10
N ASN A 99 16.72 9.28 1.42
CA ASN A 99 17.31 10.21 0.45
C ASN A 99 16.23 10.96 -0.35
N THR A 100 15.94 10.48 -1.56
CA THR A 100 14.95 11.05 -2.50
C THR A 100 13.84 10.06 -2.86
N ASP A 101 13.83 8.86 -2.28
CA ASP A 101 12.85 7.82 -2.55
C ASP A 101 11.93 7.58 -1.34
N TYR A 102 10.63 7.45 -1.61
CA TYR A 102 9.68 6.98 -0.61
C TYR A 102 9.71 5.46 -0.57
N VAL A 103 10.16 4.90 0.55
CA VAL A 103 10.33 3.46 0.75
C VAL A 103 9.20 2.93 1.62
N PHE A 104 8.64 1.77 1.22
CA PHE A 104 7.70 1.02 2.03
C PHE A 104 8.45 0.04 2.91
N GLU A 105 8.28 0.18 4.22
CA GLU A 105 8.74 -0.76 5.22
C GLU A 105 7.56 -1.61 5.70
N TYR A 106 7.74 -2.93 5.69
CA TYR A 106 6.68 -3.89 6.01
C TYR A 106 7.01 -4.59 7.34
N SER A 107 6.06 -4.60 8.29
CA SER A 107 6.21 -5.24 9.61
C SER A 107 4.96 -5.92 10.16
#